data_AF-A0A0B3AXR9-F1
#
_entry.id   AF-A0A0B3AXR9-F1
#
_cell.length_a   1.000
_cell.length_b   1.000
_cell.length_c   1.000
_cell.angle_alpha   90.00
_cell.angle_beta   90.00
_cell.angle_gamma   90.00
#
_symmetry.space_group_name_H-M   'P 1'
#
loop_
_entity.id
_entity.type
_entity.pdbx_description
1 polymer ?
#
loop_
_entity_poly.entity_id
_entity_poly.type
_entity_poly.pdbx_seq_one_letter_code
_entity_poly.pdbx_strand_id
1 'polypeptide(L)'
;LRNVAATTPSKELKELLNGMISTIETGGDLKDYLKEKAADTLNTYKLDRKKQVEALSTYSEVYTALLIASPLLLLITFAIINSIGGKIAGLPVTTAAWIGILVFLPMLNIGFMIFVSSSQKGL
;
A
#
# COMPACT_ATOMS: atom_id res chain seq x y z
N LEU A 1 -0.90 -1.26 38.34
CA LEU A 1 0.10 -1.06 37.27
C LEU A 1 0.94 -2.31 37.02
N ARG A 2 1.72 -2.80 38.00
CA ARG A 2 2.59 -3.99 37.85
C ARG A 2 1.89 -5.22 37.27
N ASN A 3 0.72 -5.57 37.80
CA ASN A 3 -0.05 -6.73 37.31
C ASN A 3 -0.49 -6.58 35.83
N VAL A 4 -0.87 -5.37 35.42
CA VAL A 4 -1.31 -5.07 34.04
C VAL A 4 -0.11 -5.09 33.08
N ALA A 5 1.02 -4.51 33.48
CA ALA A 5 2.25 -4.55 32.69
C ALA A 5 2.77 -5.99 32.46
N ALA A 6 2.55 -6.88 33.43
CA ALA A 6 2.97 -8.28 33.34
C ALA A 6 2.08 -9.13 32.41
N THR A 7 0.81 -8.76 32.23
CA THR A 7 -0.21 -9.58 31.56
C THR A 7 -0.67 -9.02 30.22
N THR A 8 -0.35 -7.75 29.90
CA THR A 8 -0.75 -7.15 28.63
C THR A 8 -0.02 -7.77 27.43
N PRO A 9 -0.73 -8.09 26.33
CA PRO A 9 -0.11 -8.61 25.10
C PRO A 9 0.57 -7.51 24.27
N SER A 10 0.23 -6.22 24.50
CA SER A 10 0.85 -5.10 23.79
C SER A 10 2.21 -4.76 24.39
N LYS A 11 3.27 -4.90 23.58
CA LYS A 11 4.64 -4.55 23.97
C LYS A 11 4.78 -3.06 24.31
N GLU A 12 4.15 -2.19 23.51
CA GLU A 12 4.19 -0.73 23.69
C GLU A 12 3.50 -0.31 25.01
N LEU A 13 2.34 -0.90 25.30
CA LEU A 13 1.63 -0.65 26.55
C LEU A 13 2.42 -1.17 27.75
N LYS A 14 3.06 -2.34 27.63
CA LYS A 14 3.94 -2.88 28.67
C LYS A 14 5.11 -1.94 28.96
N GLU A 15 5.77 -1.41 27.93
CA GLU A 15 6.86 -0.46 28.07
C GLU A 15 6.41 0.85 28.74
N LEU A 16 5.27 1.41 28.32
CA LEU A 16 4.69 2.59 28.95
C LEU A 16 4.44 2.35 30.44
N LEU A 17 3.74 1.26 30.79
CA LEU A 17 3.40 0.95 32.17
C LEU A 17 4.64 0.69 33.03
N ASN A 18 5.65 0.01 32.50
CA ASN A 18 6.92 -0.22 33.20
C ASN A 18 7.69 1.07 33.42
N GLY A 19 7.74 1.97 32.43
CA GLY A 19 8.35 3.28 32.62
C GLY A 19 7.60 4.13 33.64
N MET A 20 6.27 4.13 33.65
CA MET A 20 5.48 4.80 34.70
C MET A 20 5.80 4.25 36.10
N ILE A 21 5.87 2.93 36.26
CA ILE A 21 6.23 2.29 37.54
C ILE A 21 7.63 2.73 37.97
N SER A 22 8.60 2.70 37.06
CA SER A 22 9.98 3.10 37.33
C SER A 22 10.05 4.58 37.75
N THR A 23 9.37 5.47 37.05
CA THR A 23 9.37 6.91 37.35
C THR A 23 8.74 7.20 38.71
N ILE A 24 7.67 6.48 39.08
CA ILE A 24 7.04 6.61 40.41
C ILE A 24 7.99 6.10 41.50
N GLU A 25 8.65 4.96 41.29
CA GLU A 25 9.52 4.34 42.30
C GLU A 25 10.83 5.10 42.54
N THR A 26 11.34 5.79 41.52
CA THR A 26 12.54 6.63 41.65
C THR A 26 12.22 8.07 42.06
N GLY A 27 10.94 8.43 42.20
CA GLY A 27 10.50 9.79 42.54
C GLY A 27 10.68 10.81 41.41
N GLY A 28 10.74 10.36 40.15
CA GLY A 28 10.87 11.22 38.98
C GLY A 28 9.55 11.91 38.58
N ASP A 29 9.63 12.83 37.62
CA ASP A 29 8.45 13.54 37.09
C ASP A 29 7.67 12.66 36.09
N LEU A 30 6.53 12.14 36.55
CA LEU A 30 5.65 11.32 35.73
C LEU A 30 5.01 12.10 34.57
N LYS A 31 4.75 13.40 34.74
CA LYS A 31 4.15 14.24 33.69
C LYS A 31 5.14 14.41 32.54
N ASP A 32 6.40 14.68 32.84
CA ASP A 32 7.44 14.82 31.83
C ASP A 32 7.69 13.48 31.11
N TYR A 33 7.78 12.37 31.84
CA TYR A 33 7.89 11.03 31.24
C TYR A 33 6.72 10.73 30.27
N LEU A 34 5.49 10.97 30.71
CA LEU A 34 4.30 10.72 29.87
C LEU A 34 4.27 11.64 28.65
N LYS A 35 4.72 12.89 28.79
CA LYS A 35 4.81 13.85 27.68
C LYS A 35 5.82 13.41 26.63
N GLU A 36 7.00 12.95 27.06
CA GLU A 36 8.04 12.42 26.17
C GLU A 36 7.56 11.16 25.46
N LYS A 37 7.06 10.16 26.21
CA LYS A 37 6.56 8.91 25.63
C LYS A 37 5.38 9.13 24.68
N ALA A 38 4.51 10.10 24.97
CA ALA A 38 3.42 10.48 24.07
C ALA A 38 3.94 11.12 22.76
N ALA A 39 4.93 12.01 22.85
CA ALA A 39 5.55 12.61 21.66
C ALA A 39 6.23 11.57 20.78
N ASP A 40 6.98 10.63 21.37
CA ASP A 40 7.65 9.54 20.65
C ASP A 40 6.66 8.61 19.96
N THR A 41 5.61 8.21 20.67
CA THR A 41 4.57 7.33 20.12
C THR A 41 3.82 8.03 18.99
N LEU A 42 3.51 9.33 19.14
CA LEU A 42 2.87 10.12 18.09
C LEU A 42 3.78 10.28 16.85
N ASN A 43 5.08 10.47 17.04
CA ASN A 43 6.03 10.57 15.93
C ASN A 43 6.13 9.25 15.18
N THR A 44 6.20 8.13 15.90
CA THR A 44 6.20 6.77 15.30
C THR A 44 4.92 6.54 14.50
N TYR A 45 3.76 6.85 15.09
CA TYR A 45 2.47 6.77 14.41
C TYR A 45 2.42 7.61 13.13
N LYS A 46 2.90 8.85 13.17
CA LYS A 46 2.96 9.74 11.99
C LYS A 46 3.86 9.15 10.90
N LEU A 47 5.00 8.57 11.26
CA LEU A 47 5.92 7.95 10.31
C LEU A 47 5.26 6.74 9.62
N ASP A 48 4.60 5.88 10.38
CA ASP A 48 3.95 4.69 9.80
C ASP A 48 2.75 5.08 8.92
N ARG A 49 2.00 6.12 9.31
CA ARG A 49 0.96 6.69 8.43
C ARG A 49 1.54 7.29 7.16
N LYS A 50 2.69 7.97 7.25
CA LYS A 50 3.36 8.52 6.07
C LYS A 50 3.77 7.40 5.10
N LYS A 51 4.36 6.31 5.60
CA LYS A 51 4.70 5.13 4.78
C LYS A 51 3.47 4.53 4.09
N GLN A 52 2.34 4.44 4.78
CA GLN A 52 1.08 3.95 4.19
C GLN A 52 0.61 4.87 3.05
N VAL A 53 0.67 6.19 3.23
CA VAL A 53 0.30 7.16 2.19
C VAL A 53 1.25 7.10 1.00
N GLU A 54 2.56 6.99 1.23
CA GLU A 54 3.56 6.81 0.18
C GLU A 54 3.29 5.53 -0.62
N ALA A 55 3.00 4.41 0.05
CA ALA A 55 2.62 3.16 -0.62
C ALA A 55 1.36 3.30 -1.48
N LEU A 56 0.31 3.97 -0.95
CA LEU A 56 -0.91 4.27 -1.72
C LEU A 56 -0.64 5.13 -2.95
N SER A 57 0.26 6.12 -2.83
CA SER A 57 0.69 6.95 -3.96
C SER A 57 1.36 6.10 -5.04
N THR A 58 2.31 5.23 -4.66
CA THR A 58 2.97 4.32 -5.60
C THR A 58 1.97 3.38 -6.27
N TYR A 59 0.99 2.83 -5.54
CA TYR A 59 -0.05 1.98 -6.14
C TYR A 59 -0.91 2.75 -7.15
N SER A 60 -1.24 4.01 -6.87
CA SER A 60 -1.97 4.88 -7.79
C SER A 60 -1.17 5.15 -9.07
N GLU A 61 0.13 5.41 -8.94
CA GLU A 61 1.04 5.61 -10.09
C GLU A 61 1.11 4.35 -10.96
N VAL A 62 1.29 3.18 -10.34
CA VAL A 62 1.32 1.90 -11.06
C VAL A 62 -0.01 1.63 -11.76
N TYR A 63 -1.14 1.88 -11.08
CA TYR A 63 -2.47 1.71 -11.67
C TYR A 63 -2.68 2.62 -12.89
N THR A 64 -2.34 3.91 -12.77
CA THR A 64 -2.51 4.86 -13.89
C THR A 64 -1.58 4.55 -15.06
N ALA A 65 -0.30 4.23 -14.81
CA ALA A 65 0.67 3.92 -15.86
C ALA A 65 0.37 2.57 -16.57
N LEU A 66 0.15 1.50 -15.81
CA LEU A 66 0.00 0.15 -16.38
C LEU A 66 -1.42 -0.20 -16.78
N LEU A 67 -2.43 0.22 -16.01
CA LEU A 67 -3.82 -0.21 -16.24
C LEU A 67 -4.64 0.81 -17.03
N ILE A 68 -4.18 2.06 -17.15
CA ILE A 68 -4.85 3.09 -17.96
C ILE A 68 -4.01 3.47 -19.17
N ALA A 69 -2.80 4.02 -18.96
CA ALA A 69 -2.00 4.55 -20.06
C ALA A 69 -1.54 3.46 -21.03
N SER A 70 -1.07 2.31 -20.53
CA SER A 70 -0.59 1.22 -21.39
C SER A 70 -1.69 0.63 -22.30
N PRO A 71 -2.90 0.32 -21.81
CA PRO A 71 -4.02 -0.07 -22.68
C PRO A 71 -4.42 0.98 -23.70
N LEU A 72 -4.39 2.27 -23.32
CA LEU A 72 -4.66 3.36 -24.27
C LEU A 72 -3.62 3.40 -25.39
N LEU A 73 -2.33 3.25 -25.08
CA LEU A 73 -1.28 3.19 -26.10
C LEU A 73 -1.45 1.97 -27.01
N LEU A 74 -1.83 0.81 -26.47
CA LEU A 74 -2.14 -0.38 -27.26
C LEU A 74 -3.34 -0.14 -28.20
N LEU A 75 -4.40 0.51 -27.70
CA LEU A 75 -5.56 0.88 -28.51
C LEU A 75 -5.18 1.79 -29.69
N ILE A 76 -4.35 2.81 -29.43
CA ILE A 76 -3.84 3.71 -30.48
C ILE A 76 -3.02 2.92 -31.51
N THR A 77 -2.17 2.01 -31.06
CA THR A 77 -1.34 1.17 -31.94
C THR A 77 -2.21 0.29 -32.84
N PHE A 78 -3.24 -0.35 -32.29
CA PHE A 78 -4.20 -1.11 -33.08
C PHE A 78 -4.98 -0.24 -34.06
N ALA A 79 -5.37 0.97 -33.67
CA ALA A 79 -6.03 1.90 -34.58
C ALA A 79 -5.16 2.26 -35.80
N ILE A 80 -3.85 2.50 -35.58
CA ILE A 80 -2.89 2.79 -36.64
C ILE A 80 -2.75 1.60 -37.60
N ILE A 81 -2.52 0.39 -37.07
CA ILE A 81 -2.35 -0.83 -37.89
C ILE A 81 -3.64 -1.12 -38.69
N ASN A 82 -4.80 -0.92 -38.08
CA ASN A 82 -6.09 -1.10 -38.74
C ASN A 82 -6.28 -0.09 -39.88
N SER A 83 -5.87 1.17 -39.69
CA SER A 83 -6.00 2.24 -40.68
C SER A 83 -5.24 1.96 -41.97
N ILE A 84 -4.04 1.36 -41.87
CA ILE A 84 -3.21 0.99 -43.02
C ILE A 84 -3.60 -0.36 -43.65
N GLY A 85 -4.71 -0.98 -43.20
CA GLY A 85 -5.19 -2.27 -43.72
C GLY A 85 -4.37 -3.47 -43.27
N GLY A 86 -3.61 -3.35 -42.17
CA GLY A 86 -2.80 -4.42 -41.63
C GLY A 86 -3.62 -5.60 -41.09
N LYS A 87 -2.95 -6.72 -40.87
CA LYS A 87 -3.47 -7.89 -40.13
C LYS A 87 -2.49 -8.24 -39.01
N ILE A 88 -3.02 -8.74 -37.90
CA ILE A 88 -2.20 -9.22 -36.77
C ILE A 88 -2.43 -10.71 -36.65
N ALA A 89 -1.36 -11.51 -36.73
CA ALA A 89 -1.41 -12.97 -36.68
C ALA A 89 -2.44 -13.59 -37.67
N GLY A 90 -2.57 -13.00 -38.87
CA GLY A 90 -3.52 -13.45 -39.89
C GLY A 90 -4.98 -13.03 -39.66
N LEU A 91 -5.31 -12.45 -38.51
CA LEU A 91 -6.64 -11.95 -38.17
C LEU A 91 -6.82 -10.48 -38.55
N PRO A 92 -8.08 -10.03 -38.80
CA PRO A 92 -8.40 -8.62 -38.81
C PRO A 92 -7.96 -7.95 -37.52
N VAL A 93 -7.36 -6.76 -37.62
CA VAL A 93 -6.84 -6.03 -36.46
C VAL A 93 -7.93 -5.75 -35.44
N THR A 94 -9.16 -5.47 -35.89
CA THR A 94 -10.33 -5.30 -35.02
C THR A 94 -10.57 -6.52 -34.14
N THR A 95 -10.55 -7.73 -34.72
CA THR A 95 -10.74 -8.99 -33.99
C THR A 95 -9.59 -9.26 -33.01
N ALA A 96 -8.34 -9.08 -33.45
CA ALA A 96 -7.17 -9.25 -32.59
C ALA A 96 -7.17 -8.25 -31.42
N ALA A 97 -7.54 -6.99 -31.67
CA ALA A 97 -7.66 -5.96 -30.65
C ALA A 97 -8.73 -6.30 -29.62
N TRP A 98 -9.94 -6.69 -30.07
CA TRP A 98 -11.03 -7.08 -29.16
C TRP A 98 -10.66 -8.25 -28.25
N ILE A 99 -10.08 -9.32 -28.82
CA ILE A 99 -9.63 -10.48 -28.04
C ILE A 99 -8.51 -10.06 -27.07
N GLY A 100 -7.55 -9.28 -27.56
CA GLY A 100 -6.44 -8.76 -26.78
C GLY A 100 -6.94 -7.99 -25.57
N ILE A 101 -7.81 -6.99 -25.76
CA ILE A 101 -8.35 -6.17 -24.67
C ILE A 101 -9.17 -7.02 -23.69
N LEU A 102 -10.05 -7.88 -24.20
CA LEU A 102 -10.99 -8.64 -23.37
C LEU A 102 -10.30 -9.67 -22.47
N VAL A 103 -9.11 -10.16 -22.86
CA VAL A 103 -8.32 -11.07 -22.03
C VAL A 103 -7.25 -10.32 -21.24
N PHE A 104 -6.51 -9.41 -21.88
CA PHE A 104 -5.38 -8.72 -21.29
C PHE A 104 -5.79 -7.74 -20.19
N LEU A 105 -6.87 -6.97 -20.40
CA LEU A 105 -7.28 -5.94 -19.45
C LEU A 105 -7.79 -6.56 -18.13
N PRO A 106 -8.65 -7.60 -18.14
CA PRO A 106 -9.02 -8.30 -16.91
C PRO A 106 -7.83 -9.00 -16.26
N MET A 107 -6.95 -9.63 -17.04
CA MET A 107 -5.75 -10.28 -16.51
C MET A 107 -4.83 -9.31 -15.77
N LEU A 108 -4.59 -8.11 -16.34
CA LEU A 108 -3.84 -7.05 -15.67
C LEU A 108 -4.52 -6.59 -14.37
N ASN A 109 -5.85 -6.39 -14.40
CA ASN A 109 -6.61 -5.98 -13.21
C ASN A 109 -6.57 -7.02 -12.09
N ILE A 110 -6.74 -8.30 -12.43
CA ILE A 110 -6.64 -9.41 -11.46
C ILE A 110 -5.21 -9.49 -10.90
N GLY A 111 -4.20 -9.39 -11.77
CA GLY A 111 -2.79 -9.39 -11.36
C GLY A 111 -2.48 -8.23 -10.40
N PHE A 112 -2.97 -7.03 -10.71
CA PHE A 112 -2.80 -5.86 -9.85
C PHE A 112 -3.54 -6.03 -8.51
N MET A 113 -4.76 -6.58 -8.52
CA MET A 113 -5.51 -6.87 -7.30
C MET A 113 -4.75 -7.85 -6.39
N ILE A 114 -4.18 -8.91 -6.96
CA ILE A 114 -3.37 -9.88 -6.22
C ILE A 114 -2.14 -9.18 -5.63
N PHE A 115 -1.43 -8.37 -6.43
CA PHE A 115 -0.26 -7.60 -5.99
C PHE A 115 -0.60 -6.72 -4.78
N VAL A 116 -1.64 -5.88 -4.87
CA VAL A 116 -2.06 -5.01 -3.75
C VAL A 116 -2.44 -5.83 -2.53
N SER A 117 -3.21 -6.91 -2.70
CA SER A 117 -3.64 -7.75 -1.58
C SER A 117 -2.47 -8.46 -0.87
N SER A 118 -1.43 -8.85 -1.62
CA SER A 118 -0.23 -9.47 -1.06
C SER A 118 0.62 -8.44 -0.33
N SER A 119 0.76 -7.24 -0.88
CA SER A 119 1.53 -6.17 -0.24
C SER A 119 0.84 -5.63 1.02
N GLN A 120 -0.49 -5.55 1.04
CA GLN A 120 -1.24 -5.14 2.24
C GLN A 120 -1.16 -6.16 3.38
N LYS A 121 -1.02 -7.45 3.09
CA LYS A 121 -0.85 -8.49 4.14
C LYS A 121 0.54 -8.49 4.79
N GLY A 122 1.53 -7.82 4.17
CA GLY A 122 2.89 -7.68 4.70
C GLY A 122 3.14 -6.37 5.46
N LEU A 123 2.16 -5.47 5.50
CA LEU A 123 2.12 -4.22 6.28
C LEU A 123 1.24 -4.40 7.52
#